data_AF-A0A7S1VQR4-F1
#
_entry.id   AF-A0A7S1VQR4-F1
#
_cell.length_a   1.000
_cell.length_b   1.000
_cell.length_c   1.000
_cell.angle_alpha   90.00
_cell.angle_beta   90.00
_cell.angle_gamma   90.00
#
_symmetry.space_group_name_H-M   'P 1'
#
loop_
_entity.id
_entity.type
_entity.pdbx_description
1 polymer ?
#
loop_
_entity_poly.entity_id
_entity_poly.type
_entity_poly.pdbx_seq_one_letter_code
_entity_poly.pdbx_strand_id
1 'polypeptide(L)'
;LRPWLKDVDPKALLNPIPPVCPEDDRPAITDLLDTHRARIQKVRTALQKDKLFHKDKHDDLWILRFCLSHAKSKKSDSSMKHAIKAAKTTLAFRDKYRLDDCDWRQTPPHL
;
A
#
# COMPACT_ATOMS: atom_id res chain seq x y z
N LEU A 1 13.87 -17.44 0.67
CA LEU A 1 12.39 -17.46 0.51
C LEU A 1 11.75 -17.61 1.89
N ARG A 2 10.66 -16.89 2.20
CA ARG A 2 10.04 -16.90 3.54
C ARG A 2 9.49 -18.31 3.89
N PRO A 3 9.44 -18.71 5.17
CA PRO A 3 9.04 -20.07 5.56
C PRO A 3 7.67 -20.54 5.05
N TRP A 4 6.70 -19.63 4.91
CA TRP A 4 5.35 -19.92 4.41
C TRP A 4 5.24 -19.98 2.88
N LEU A 5 6.31 -19.65 2.15
CA LEU A 5 6.37 -19.75 0.69
C LEU A 5 6.91 -21.11 0.21
N LYS A 6 7.30 -21.99 1.15
CA LYS A 6 7.98 -23.25 0.83
C LYS A 6 7.05 -24.29 0.18
N ASP A 7 5.74 -24.18 0.44
CA ASP A 7 4.73 -25.14 -0.01
C ASP A 7 3.88 -24.63 -1.19
N VAL A 8 4.17 -23.41 -1.68
CA VAL A 8 3.48 -22.86 -2.85
C VAL A 8 4.14 -23.46 -4.09
N ASP A 9 3.38 -24.25 -4.86
CA ASP A 9 3.82 -24.75 -6.15
C ASP A 9 4.30 -23.56 -7.01
N PRO A 10 5.58 -23.53 -7.45
CA PRO A 10 6.08 -22.48 -8.32
C PRO A 10 5.24 -22.31 -9.59
N LYS A 11 4.55 -23.36 -10.05
CA LYS A 11 3.62 -23.31 -11.18
C LYS A 11 2.29 -22.64 -10.85
N ALA A 12 1.86 -22.65 -9.58
CA ALA A 12 0.69 -21.89 -9.14
C ALA A 12 0.94 -20.36 -9.23
N LEU A 13 2.20 -19.92 -9.17
CA LEU A 13 2.59 -18.53 -9.43
C LEU A 13 2.63 -18.19 -10.93
N LEU A 14 2.68 -19.20 -11.80
CA LEU A 14 2.73 -19.05 -13.27
C LEU A 14 1.34 -19.09 -13.91
N ASN A 15 0.33 -19.57 -13.19
CA ASN A 15 -1.06 -19.58 -13.64
C ASN A 15 -1.75 -18.30 -13.17
N PRO A 16 -2.17 -17.40 -14.08
CA PRO A 16 -2.96 -16.25 -13.70
C PRO A 16 -4.23 -16.73 -13.00
N ILE A 17 -4.52 -16.19 -11.81
CA ILE A 17 -5.81 -16.40 -11.16
C ILE A 17 -6.85 -15.85 -12.14
N PRO A 18 -7.85 -16.66 -12.57
CA PRO A 18 -8.87 -16.17 -13.47
C PRO A 18 -9.60 -14.98 -12.84
N PRO A 19 -10.07 -14.00 -13.63
CA PRO A 19 -10.83 -12.88 -13.10
C PRO A 19 -12.01 -13.43 -12.28
N VAL A 20 -12.08 -13.01 -11.01
CA VAL A 20 -13.09 -13.50 -10.05
C VAL A 20 -14.51 -13.08 -10.49
N CYS A 21 -14.62 -12.03 -11.32
CA CYS A 21 -15.87 -11.50 -11.86
C CYS A 21 -15.60 -11.05 -13.32
N PRO A 22 -16.24 -11.63 -14.33
CA PRO A 22 -16.09 -11.23 -15.73
C PRO A 22 -16.47 -9.77 -16.00
N GLU A 23 -17.33 -9.20 -15.16
CA GLU A 23 -17.78 -7.81 -15.20
C GLU A 23 -16.87 -6.86 -14.40
N ASP A 24 -15.74 -7.35 -13.88
CA ASP A 24 -14.75 -6.53 -13.18
C ASP A 24 -14.03 -5.59 -14.16
N ASP A 25 -14.50 -4.35 -14.21
CA ASP A 25 -13.94 -3.28 -15.04
C ASP A 25 -12.81 -2.50 -14.34
N ARG A 26 -12.40 -2.93 -13.13
CA ARG A 26 -11.35 -2.26 -12.38
C ARG A 26 -10.02 -2.39 -13.14
N PRO A 27 -9.21 -1.33 -13.19
CA PRO A 27 -7.91 -1.38 -13.85
C PRO A 27 -6.98 -2.35 -13.12
N ALA A 28 -6.05 -2.95 -13.87
CA ALA A 28 -4.98 -3.73 -13.26
C ALA A 28 -4.17 -2.86 -12.28
N ILE A 29 -3.70 -3.46 -11.19
CA ILE A 29 -2.91 -2.72 -10.18
C ILE A 29 -1.65 -2.13 -10.81
N THR A 30 -1.02 -2.83 -11.75
CA THR A 30 0.13 -2.35 -12.53
C THR A 30 -0.19 -1.05 -13.26
N ASP A 31 -1.31 -1.00 -13.97
CA ASP A 31 -1.73 0.17 -14.76
C ASP A 31 -2.05 1.34 -13.83
N LEU A 32 -2.66 1.06 -12.68
CA LEU A 32 -2.97 2.06 -11.67
C LEU A 32 -1.69 2.65 -11.04
N LEU A 33 -0.70 1.81 -10.76
CA LEU A 33 0.60 2.24 -10.26
C LEU A 33 1.34 3.10 -11.29
N ASP A 34 1.36 2.68 -12.56
CA ASP A 34 2.01 3.41 -13.64
C ASP A 34 1.36 4.77 -13.89
N THR A 35 0.03 4.82 -13.90
CA THR A 35 -0.75 6.07 -14.01
C THR A 35 -0.40 7.08 -12.92
N HIS A 36 -0.02 6.61 -11.74
CA HIS A 36 0.23 7.44 -10.56
C HIS A 36 1.70 7.51 -10.14
N ARG A 37 2.63 6.93 -10.90
CA ARG A 37 4.05 6.77 -10.54
C ARG A 37 4.72 8.06 -10.11
N ALA A 38 4.50 9.15 -10.84
CA ALA A 38 5.07 10.46 -10.50
C ALA A 38 4.54 11.02 -9.15
N ARG A 39 3.27 10.80 -8.84
CA ARG A 39 2.67 11.23 -7.56
C ARG A 39 3.17 10.37 -6.41
N ILE A 40 3.20 9.05 -6.61
CA ILE A 40 3.74 8.09 -5.65
C ILE A 40 5.18 8.45 -5.29
N GLN A 41 6.02 8.72 -6.29
CA GLN A 41 7.42 9.07 -6.06
C GLN A 41 7.57 10.38 -5.26
N LYS A 42 6.75 11.40 -5.54
CA LYS A 42 6.76 12.65 -4.76
C LYS A 42 6.40 12.42 -3.28
N VAL A 43 5.34 11.65 -3.01
CA VAL A 43 4.97 11.31 -1.64
C VAL A 43 6.07 10.49 -0.97
N ARG A 44 6.60 9.48 -1.67
CA ARG A 44 7.71 8.64 -1.19
C ARG A 44 8.91 9.48 -0.76
N THR A 45 9.38 10.40 -1.61
CA THR A 45 10.50 11.30 -1.28
C THR A 45 10.21 12.14 -0.04
N ALA A 46 8.96 12.59 0.16
CA ALA A 46 8.57 13.34 1.36
C ALA A 46 8.54 12.47 2.64
N LEU A 47 8.21 11.18 2.50
CA LEU A 47 8.17 10.21 3.59
C LEU A 47 9.54 9.62 3.94
N GLN A 48 10.49 9.56 3.01
CA GLN A 48 11.85 9.09 3.28
C GLN A 48 12.58 9.87 4.38
N LYS A 49 12.14 11.09 4.68
CA LYS A 49 12.66 11.92 5.77
C LYS A 49 12.05 11.57 7.13
N ASP A 50 11.03 10.73 7.17
CA ASP A 50 10.33 10.31 8.37
C ASP A 50 10.97 9.02 8.92
N LYS A 51 11.35 9.02 10.20
CA LYS A 51 12.01 7.86 10.84
C LYS A 51 11.13 6.61 10.92
N LEU A 52 9.80 6.78 10.84
CA LEU A 52 8.84 5.68 10.90
C LEU A 52 8.59 5.06 9.52
N PHE A 53 9.08 5.67 8.45
CA PHE A 53 8.88 5.17 7.10
C PHE A 53 9.89 4.05 6.77
N HIS A 54 9.38 2.83 6.58
CA HIS A 54 10.14 1.70 6.08
C HIS A 54 9.73 1.31 4.65
N LYS A 55 10.68 1.34 3.70
CA LYS A 55 10.44 1.00 2.29
C LYS A 55 9.90 -0.42 2.08
N ASP A 56 10.27 -1.36 2.95
CA ASP A 56 9.88 -2.77 2.83
C ASP A 56 8.48 -3.05 3.39
N LYS A 57 7.93 -2.11 4.18
CA LYS A 57 6.57 -2.17 4.75
C LYS A 57 5.58 -1.23 4.04
N HIS A 58 6.09 -0.17 3.43
CA HIS A 58 5.31 0.89 2.81
C HIS A 58 5.62 0.97 1.31
N ASP A 59 5.13 -0.03 0.59
CA ASP A 59 5.30 -0.16 -0.86
C ASP A 59 4.52 0.90 -1.66
N ASP A 60 4.63 0.86 -2.99
CA ASP A 60 3.94 1.82 -3.87
C ASP A 60 2.42 1.74 -3.74
N LEU A 61 1.87 0.56 -3.47
CA LEU A 61 0.43 0.39 -3.28
C LEU A 61 -0.03 1.03 -1.97
N TRP A 62 0.75 0.92 -0.90
CA TRP A 62 0.52 1.61 0.37
C TRP A 62 0.48 3.13 0.18
N ILE A 63 1.44 3.69 -0.55
CA ILE A 63 1.50 5.13 -0.84
C ILE A 63 0.33 5.55 -1.75
N LEU A 64 0.03 4.75 -2.77
CA LEU A 64 -1.05 5.02 -3.73
C LEU A 64 -2.41 5.20 -3.05
N ARG A 65 -2.70 4.41 -2.00
CA ARG A 65 -3.96 4.55 -1.22
C ARG A 65 -4.16 5.98 -0.70
N PHE A 66 -3.10 6.64 -0.24
CA PHE A 66 -3.17 8.06 0.18
C PHE A 66 -3.30 9.00 -1.01
N CYS A 67 -2.58 8.73 -2.10
CA CYS A 67 -2.67 9.53 -3.32
C CYS A 67 -4.10 9.54 -3.89
N LEU A 68 -4.82 8.42 -3.82
CA LEU A 68 -6.19 8.28 -4.32
C LEU A 68 -7.23 8.84 -3.34
N SER A 69 -7.17 8.46 -2.05
CA SER A 69 -8.14 8.93 -1.04
C SER A 69 -8.12 10.43 -0.81
N HIS A 70 -6.98 11.09 -1.07
CA HIS A 70 -6.83 12.54 -0.91
C HIS A 70 -6.70 13.28 -2.25
N ALA A 71 -7.06 12.64 -3.38
CA ALA A 71 -7.14 13.26 -4.69
C ALA A 71 -8.43 14.09 -4.86
N LYS A 72 -8.41 15.36 -4.43
CA LYS A 72 -9.50 16.30 -4.82
C LYS A 72 -9.41 16.72 -6.30
N SER A 73 -8.18 16.77 -6.85
CA SER A 73 -7.91 17.01 -8.27
C SER A 73 -6.51 16.49 -8.61
N LYS A 74 -6.34 15.86 -9.79
CA LYS A 74 -5.05 15.28 -10.24
C LYS A 74 -3.91 16.30 -10.34
N LYS A 75 -4.22 17.60 -10.37
CA LYS A 75 -3.25 18.70 -10.60
C LYS A 75 -3.05 19.63 -9.41
N SER A 76 -3.69 19.38 -8.25
CA SER A 76 -3.61 20.30 -7.12
C SER A 76 -2.48 19.95 -6.16
N ASP A 77 -1.55 20.87 -5.94
CA ASP A 77 -0.50 20.75 -4.91
C ASP A 77 -1.07 20.59 -3.50
N SER A 78 -2.25 21.14 -3.24
CA SER A 78 -2.97 20.98 -1.97
C SER A 78 -3.35 19.51 -1.73
N SER A 79 -3.80 18.79 -2.75
CA SER A 79 -4.08 17.35 -2.67
C SER A 79 -2.83 16.56 -2.29
N MET A 80 -1.67 16.93 -2.83
CA MET A 80 -0.41 16.28 -2.49
C MET A 80 -0.02 16.48 -1.03
N LYS A 81 -0.14 17.71 -0.53
CA LYS A 81 0.15 18.04 0.88
C LYS A 81 -0.74 17.24 1.84
N HIS A 82 -2.03 17.10 1.51
CA HIS A 82 -2.95 16.28 2.31
C HIS A 82 -2.57 14.80 2.30
N ALA A 83 -2.21 14.23 1.15
CA ALA A 83 -1.76 12.83 1.08
C ALA A 83 -0.51 12.58 1.93
N ILE A 84 0.48 13.49 1.86
CA ILE A 84 1.70 13.40 2.69
C ILE A 84 1.34 13.51 4.18
N LYS A 85 0.50 14.49 4.56
CA LYS A 85 0.07 14.67 5.94
C LYS A 85 -0.64 13.42 6.47
N ALA A 86 -1.58 12.88 5.69
CA ALA A 86 -2.31 11.67 6.04
C ALA A 86 -1.37 10.47 6.25
N ALA A 87 -0.46 10.23 5.30
CA ALA A 87 0.51 9.15 5.40
C ALA A 87 1.39 9.27 6.67
N LYS A 88 1.90 10.47 6.98
CA LYS A 88 2.68 10.70 8.21
C LYS A 88 1.87 10.48 9.49
N THR A 89 0.64 10.98 9.54
CA THR A 89 -0.25 10.74 10.68
C THR A 89 -0.53 9.25 10.84
N THR A 90 -0.72 8.51 9.74
CA THR A 90 -0.90 7.06 9.78
C THR A 90 0.34 6.36 10.31
N LEU A 91 1.55 6.74 9.88
CA LEU A 91 2.79 6.17 10.42
C LEU A 91 2.88 6.37 11.94
N ALA A 92 2.66 7.61 12.41
CA ALA A 92 2.66 7.93 13.84
C ALA A 92 1.60 7.16 14.62
N PHE A 93 0.41 6.97 14.05
CA PHE A 93 -0.65 6.17 14.66
C PHE A 93 -0.26 4.69 14.76
N ARG A 94 0.27 4.10 13.67
CA ARG A 94 0.70 2.71 13.65
C ARG A 94 1.81 2.44 14.67
N ASP A 95 2.76 3.35 14.79
CA ASP A 95 3.82 3.31 15.80
C ASP A 95 3.24 3.40 17.22
N LYS A 96 2.40 4.41 17.48
CA LYS A 96 1.75 4.62 18.79
C LYS A 96 0.98 3.39 19.28
N TYR A 97 0.28 2.70 18.38
CA TYR A 97 -0.52 1.52 18.70
C TYR A 97 0.18 0.20 18.36
N ARG A 98 1.48 0.23 18.00
CA ARG A 98 2.29 -0.94 17.66
C ARG A 98 1.63 -1.88 16.65
N LEU A 99 0.91 -1.31 15.67
CA LEU A 99 0.17 -2.06 14.66
C LEU A 99 1.07 -2.83 13.68
N ASP A 100 2.36 -2.53 13.70
CA ASP A 100 3.40 -3.24 12.97
C ASP A 100 3.94 -4.46 13.72
N ASP A 101 3.73 -4.53 15.04
CA ASP A 101 4.22 -5.60 15.91
C ASP A 101 3.13 -6.66 16.20
N CYS A 102 1.86 -6.30 16.05
CA CYS A 102 0.73 -7.21 16.23
C CYS A 102 0.53 -8.06 14.97
N ASP A 103 0.93 -9.34 15.01
CA ASP A 103 0.46 -10.34 14.05
C ASP A 103 -0.99 -10.72 14.39
N TRP A 104 -1.94 -10.02 13.79
CA TRP A 104 -3.37 -10.25 14.00
C TRP A 104 -3.85 -11.64 13.55
N ARG A 105 -3.03 -12.39 12.80
CA ARG A 105 -3.28 -13.80 12.49
C ARG A 105 -3.07 -14.72 13.70
N GLN A 106 -2.41 -14.23 14.74
CA GLN A 106 -2.22 -14.93 16.01
C GLN A 106 -3.24 -14.54 17.07
N THR A 107 -4.10 -13.53 16.81
CA THR A 107 -5.22 -13.22 17.70
C THR A 107 -6.32 -14.28 17.53
N PRO A 108 -6.73 -14.98 18.60
CA PRO A 108 -7.82 -15.94 18.53
C PRO A 108 -9.13 -15.24 18.16
N PRO A 109 -10.01 -15.89 17.35
CA PRO A 109 -11.22 -15.26 16.79
C PRO A 109 -12.36 -14.99 17.81
N HIS A 110 -12.06 -14.87 19.11
CA HIS A 110 -13.05 -14.86 20.19
C HIS A 110 -12.80 -13.80 21.29
N LEU A 111 -12.44 -12.58 20.90
CA LEU A 111 -12.60 -11.40 21.77
C LEU A 111 -13.78 -10.56 21.28
#